data_AF-A0A8B9Z3Y9-F1
#
_entry.id   AF-A0A8B9Z3Y9-F1
#
_cell.length_a   1.000
_cell.length_b   1.000
_cell.length_c   1.000
_cell.angle_alpha   90.00
_cell.angle_beta   90.00
_cell.angle_gamma   90.00
#
_symmetry.space_group_name_H-M   'P 1'
#
loop_
_entity.id
_entity.type
_entity.pdbx_description
1 polymer ?
#
loop_
_entity_poly.entity_id
_entity_poly.type
_entity_poly.pdbx_seq_one_letter_code
_entity_poly.pdbx_strand_id
1 'polypeptide(L)'
;MAQRLGERVRGPTEATGLYRAVLLRSASMYSEIQRERADIGGLMARPEHREWNPELIKPKKLLNPVKASRNHQEMHRELLMNHRRGLGVDSKPELQRVLEHRRRNQLIKKKKEELEAKRLQCPFEQELLRRQQRLNQLEKPPEKEEDHALNSLKSGKTHGESPL
;
A
#
# COMPACT_ATOMS: atom_id res chain seq x y z
N MET A 1 -35.36 12.43 18.09
CA MET A 1 -34.86 13.68 17.47
C MET A 1 -33.34 13.70 17.65
N ALA A 2 -32.44 13.63 16.68
CA ALA A 2 -32.52 13.79 15.24
C ALA A 2 -31.38 12.96 14.60
N GLN A 3 -31.68 12.38 13.44
CA GLN A 3 -30.71 11.75 12.54
C GLN A 3 -30.02 12.86 11.74
N ARG A 4 -28.68 12.87 11.63
CA ARG A 4 -27.98 13.63 10.58
C ARG A 4 -27.39 12.66 9.57
N LEU A 5 -28.06 12.60 8.42
CA LEU A 5 -27.70 11.82 7.25
C LEU A 5 -26.40 12.38 6.64
N GLY A 6 -25.53 11.47 6.21
CA GLY A 6 -24.22 11.78 5.68
C GLY A 6 -24.25 12.48 4.32
N GLU A 7 -23.35 13.46 4.16
CA GLU A 7 -22.97 13.99 2.87
C GLU A 7 -22.02 13.00 2.18
N ARG A 8 -22.61 12.05 1.44
CA ARG A 8 -21.86 11.37 0.36
C ARG A 8 -21.63 12.41 -0.73
N VAL A 9 -20.39 12.83 -0.93
CA VAL A 9 -19.95 13.41 -2.20
C VAL A 9 -20.18 12.36 -3.28
N ARG A 10 -21.29 12.50 -4.01
CA ARG A 10 -21.72 11.58 -5.06
C ARG A 10 -20.91 11.89 -6.33
N GLY A 11 -19.68 11.39 -6.40
CA GLY A 11 -18.96 11.28 -7.67
C GLY A 11 -19.59 10.17 -8.51
N PRO A 12 -19.70 10.31 -9.86
CA PRO A 12 -20.37 9.32 -10.68
C PRO A 12 -19.54 8.03 -10.70
N THR A 13 -20.08 6.98 -10.07
CA THR A 13 -19.43 5.67 -9.93
C THR A 13 -19.40 4.86 -11.23
N GLU A 14 -19.99 5.36 -12.32
CA GLU A 14 -20.09 4.65 -13.61
C GLU A 14 -20.02 5.61 -14.80
N ALA A 15 -18.95 6.42 -14.91
CA ALA A 15 -18.69 7.11 -16.17
C ALA A 15 -18.30 6.05 -17.23
N THR A 16 -19.24 5.64 -18.07
CA THR A 16 -19.01 4.75 -19.21
C THR A 16 -19.08 5.55 -20.52
N GLY A 17 -18.22 5.19 -21.47
CA GLY A 17 -18.17 5.87 -22.78
C GLY A 17 -17.51 7.25 -22.78
N LEU A 18 -18.05 8.16 -23.60
CA LEU A 18 -17.46 9.45 -23.95
C LEU A 18 -17.17 10.35 -22.74
N TYR A 19 -18.01 10.32 -21.71
CA TYR A 19 -17.82 11.15 -20.52
C TYR A 19 -16.55 10.79 -19.74
N ARG A 20 -16.22 9.49 -19.67
CA ARG A 20 -14.95 9.03 -19.10
C ARG A 20 -13.77 9.41 -19.98
N ALA A 21 -13.92 9.32 -21.29
CA ALA A 21 -12.89 9.76 -22.23
C ALA A 21 -12.62 11.26 -22.10
N VAL A 22 -13.66 12.09 -21.94
CA VAL A 22 -13.54 13.53 -21.69
C VAL A 22 -12.85 13.79 -20.36
N LEU A 23 -13.23 13.12 -19.27
CA LEU A 23 -12.59 13.29 -17.97
C LEU A 23 -11.11 12.85 -17.97
N LEU A 24 -10.79 11.75 -18.64
CA LEU A 24 -9.41 11.28 -18.79
C LEU A 24 -8.60 12.23 -19.67
N ARG A 25 -9.19 12.75 -20.75
CA ARG A 25 -8.56 13.73 -21.64
C ARG A 25 -8.36 15.07 -20.95
N SER A 26 -9.33 15.56 -20.18
CA SER A 26 -9.19 16.79 -19.39
C SER A 26 -8.16 16.61 -18.27
N ALA A 27 -8.09 15.45 -17.63
CA ALA A 27 -7.05 15.14 -16.64
C ALA A 27 -5.65 15.03 -17.29
N SER A 28 -5.54 14.45 -18.50
CA SER A 28 -4.30 14.44 -19.29
C SER A 28 -3.88 15.85 -19.67
N MET A 29 -4.80 16.65 -20.23
CA MET A 29 -4.58 18.06 -20.58
C MET A 29 -4.12 18.87 -19.37
N TYR A 30 -4.70 18.67 -18.18
CA TYR A 30 -4.26 19.39 -16.98
C TYR A 30 -2.84 18.97 -16.54
N SER A 31 -2.50 17.70 -16.75
CA SER A 31 -1.15 17.17 -16.51
C SER A 31 -0.14 17.62 -17.57
N GLU A 32 -0.58 17.86 -18.79
CA GLU A 32 0.21 18.42 -19.90
C GLU A 32 0.43 19.92 -19.72
N ILE A 33 -0.58 20.70 -19.35
CA ILE A 33 -0.47 22.14 -19.06
C ILE A 33 0.49 22.40 -17.88
N GLN A 34 0.47 21.54 -16.86
CA GLN A 34 1.45 21.65 -15.77
C GLN A 34 2.87 21.28 -16.21
N ARG A 35 3.03 20.41 -17.21
CA ARG A 35 4.33 20.10 -17.84
C ARG A 35 4.79 21.21 -18.79
N GLU A 36 3.91 21.77 -19.61
CA GLU A 36 4.20 22.90 -20.49
C GLU A 36 4.65 24.13 -19.71
N ARG A 37 4.06 24.42 -18.54
CA ARG A 37 4.57 25.49 -17.66
C ARG A 37 6.04 25.33 -17.27
N ALA A 38 6.57 24.10 -17.23
CA ALA A 38 7.98 23.83 -17.00
C ALA A 38 8.84 24.01 -18.29
N ASP A 39 8.26 23.83 -19.48
CA ASP A 39 8.93 24.01 -20.77
C ASP A 39 8.88 25.46 -21.31
N ILE A 40 7.92 26.28 -20.84
CA ILE A 40 7.77 27.72 -21.20
C ILE A 40 8.98 28.58 -20.79
N GLY A 41 9.90 28.06 -19.97
CA GLY A 41 11.17 28.72 -19.66
C GLY A 41 12.08 28.98 -20.87
N GLY A 42 11.84 28.32 -22.01
CA GLY A 42 12.63 28.47 -23.24
C GLY A 42 12.05 29.40 -24.32
N LEU A 43 10.77 29.78 -24.23
CA LEU A 43 10.09 30.59 -25.29
C LEU A 43 9.83 32.05 -24.90
N MET A 44 10.19 32.50 -23.69
CA MET A 44 10.03 33.90 -23.31
C MET A 44 11.13 34.77 -23.92
N ALA A 45 10.78 35.34 -25.08
CA ALA A 45 11.24 36.60 -25.64
C ALA A 45 12.77 36.79 -25.66
N ARG A 46 13.39 36.48 -26.81
CA ARG A 46 14.58 37.21 -27.24
C ARG A 46 14.19 38.69 -27.31
N PRO A 47 14.70 39.58 -26.46
CA PRO A 47 14.39 40.98 -26.58
C PRO A 47 15.19 41.49 -27.77
N GLU A 48 14.56 41.63 -28.93
CA GLU A 48 15.09 42.45 -30.00
C GLU A 48 14.99 43.91 -29.55
N HIS A 49 15.91 44.33 -28.70
CA HIS A 49 16.09 45.73 -28.37
C HIS A 49 16.78 46.38 -29.57
N ARG A 50 16.00 47.01 -30.43
CA ARG A 50 16.47 47.97 -31.43
C ARG A 50 17.27 49.05 -30.69
N GLU A 51 18.59 49.02 -30.85
CA GLU A 51 19.53 49.91 -30.17
C GLU A 51 19.51 51.27 -30.89
N TRP A 52 18.61 52.17 -30.48
CA TRP A 52 18.53 53.53 -31.05
C TRP A 52 18.47 54.59 -29.94
N ASN A 53 19.56 54.71 -29.18
CA ASN A 53 20.07 55.99 -28.66
C ASN A 53 21.32 55.74 -27.79
N PRO A 54 22.51 56.17 -28.23
CA PRO A 54 23.74 56.02 -27.44
C PRO A 54 23.84 57.00 -26.25
N GLU A 55 22.96 58.00 -26.16
CA GLU A 55 23.00 59.06 -25.13
C GLU A 55 22.12 58.80 -23.90
N LEU A 56 21.25 57.77 -23.91
CA LEU A 56 20.43 57.44 -22.74
C LEU A 56 21.21 56.59 -21.73
N ILE A 57 21.22 57.02 -20.45
CA ILE A 57 21.70 56.22 -19.32
C ILE A 57 20.82 54.96 -19.23
N LYS A 58 21.38 53.81 -19.64
CA LYS A 58 20.69 52.53 -19.55
C LYS A 58 20.67 52.09 -18.08
N PRO A 59 19.50 51.75 -17.51
CA PRO A 59 19.45 51.20 -16.17
C PRO A 59 20.31 49.94 -16.08
N LYS A 60 21.16 49.84 -15.06
CA LYS A 60 22.04 48.69 -14.84
C LYS A 60 21.19 47.44 -14.62
N LYS A 61 21.31 46.46 -15.51
CA LYS A 61 20.63 45.17 -15.35
C LYS A 61 21.20 44.48 -14.12
N LEU A 62 20.44 44.49 -13.02
CA LEU A 62 20.78 43.73 -11.82
C LEU A 62 20.63 42.25 -12.16
N LEU A 63 21.63 41.46 -11.79
CA LEU A 63 21.57 40.02 -11.93
C LEU A 63 20.59 39.47 -10.90
N ASN A 64 19.61 38.69 -11.35
CA ASN A 64 18.68 38.03 -10.44
C ASN A 64 19.49 37.01 -9.60
N PRO A 65 19.51 37.12 -8.26
CA PRO A 65 20.32 36.25 -7.40
C PRO A 65 20.01 34.75 -7.59
N VAL A 66 18.77 34.40 -7.91
CA VAL A 66 18.32 33.03 -8.24
C VAL A 66 18.92 32.54 -9.55
N LYS A 67 19.10 33.45 -10.51
CA LYS A 67 19.73 33.14 -11.80
C LYS A 67 21.25 33.36 -11.79
N ALA A 68 21.80 34.09 -10.83
CA ALA A 68 23.24 34.24 -10.65
C ALA A 68 23.86 33.01 -9.97
N SER A 69 23.13 32.36 -9.07
CA SER A 69 23.58 31.15 -8.38
C SER A 69 23.40 29.90 -9.24
N ARG A 70 24.50 29.40 -9.80
CA ARG A 70 24.54 28.13 -10.56
C ARG A 70 24.02 26.95 -9.73
N ASN A 71 24.45 26.86 -8.47
CA ASN A 71 24.03 25.80 -7.55
C ASN A 71 22.49 25.76 -7.37
N HIS A 72 21.85 26.93 -7.25
CA HIS A 72 20.40 26.99 -7.12
C HIS A 72 19.68 26.53 -8.39
N GLN A 73 20.19 26.90 -9.56
CA GLN A 73 19.64 26.44 -10.84
C GLN A 73 19.81 24.93 -11.04
N GLU A 74 20.98 24.39 -10.68
CA GLU A 74 21.27 22.96 -10.76
C GLU A 74 20.35 22.18 -9.85
N MET A 75 20.16 22.63 -8.60
CA MET A 75 19.19 22.04 -7.68
C MET A 75 17.76 22.06 -8.26
N HIS A 76 17.30 23.18 -8.83
CA HIS A 76 15.98 23.25 -9.46
C HIS A 76 15.84 22.26 -10.62
N ARG A 77 16.88 22.15 -11.46
CA ARG A 77 16.92 21.22 -12.58
C ARG A 77 16.88 19.77 -12.09
N GLU A 78 17.65 19.43 -11.07
CA GLU A 78 17.67 18.09 -10.47
C GLU A 78 16.34 17.70 -9.85
N LEU A 79 15.71 18.61 -9.09
CA LEU A 79 14.38 18.39 -8.51
C LEU A 79 13.33 18.10 -9.59
N LEU A 80 13.32 18.88 -10.67
CA LEU A 80 12.43 18.62 -11.81
C LEU A 80 12.74 17.28 -12.50
N MET A 81 14.01 16.94 -12.69
CA MET A 81 14.42 15.68 -13.31
C MET A 81 14.05 14.47 -12.45
N ASN A 82 14.20 14.56 -11.13
CA ASN A 82 13.81 13.51 -10.19
C ASN A 82 12.30 13.31 -10.16
N HIS A 83 11.52 14.39 -10.16
CA HIS A 83 10.07 14.30 -10.26
C HIS A 83 9.63 13.66 -11.59
N ARG A 84 10.22 14.08 -12.71
CA ARG A 84 9.95 13.46 -14.04
C ARG A 84 10.33 11.99 -14.10
N ARG A 85 11.40 11.59 -13.40
CA ARG A 85 11.88 10.20 -13.32
C ARG A 85 11.14 9.38 -12.26
N GLY A 86 10.23 9.98 -11.49
CA GLY A 86 9.53 9.30 -10.39
C GLY A 86 10.45 8.87 -9.25
N LEU A 87 11.64 9.48 -9.14
CA LEU A 87 12.65 9.23 -8.11
C LEU A 87 12.52 10.21 -6.93
N GLY A 88 11.49 11.06 -6.91
CA GLY A 88 11.21 11.98 -5.82
C GLY A 88 10.73 11.25 -4.56
N VAL A 89 10.96 11.87 -3.40
CA VAL A 89 10.32 11.53 -2.10
C VAL A 89 8.83 11.87 -2.11
N ASP A 90 8.20 11.93 -3.29
CA ASP A 90 6.77 11.81 -3.45
C ASP A 90 6.44 10.33 -3.21
N SER A 91 6.53 9.94 -1.94
CA SER A 91 5.82 8.78 -1.42
C SER A 91 4.44 8.85 -2.04
N LYS A 92 4.09 7.90 -2.91
CA LYS A 92 2.80 7.84 -3.60
C LYS A 92 1.73 8.44 -2.68
N PRO A 93 0.87 9.35 -3.16
CA PRO A 93 -0.07 10.05 -2.28
C PRO A 93 -0.78 9.01 -1.42
N GLU A 94 -0.93 9.26 -0.11
CA GLU A 94 -1.43 8.29 0.89
C GLU A 94 -2.60 7.46 0.36
N LEU A 95 -3.55 8.12 -0.29
CA LEU A 95 -4.71 7.50 -0.92
C LEU A 95 -4.34 6.46 -1.99
N GLN A 96 -3.39 6.74 -2.87
CA GLN A 96 -2.93 5.79 -3.89
C GLN A 96 -2.24 4.58 -3.25
N ARG A 97 -1.43 4.76 -2.20
CA ARG A 97 -0.83 3.64 -1.46
C ARG A 97 -1.90 2.78 -0.81
N VAL A 98 -2.88 3.40 -0.15
CA VAL A 98 -4.00 2.71 0.49
C VAL A 98 -4.82 1.94 -0.54
N LEU A 99 -5.12 2.53 -1.70
CA LEU A 99 -5.88 1.87 -2.78
C LEU A 99 -5.10 0.70 -3.39
N GLU A 100 -3.80 0.85 -3.64
CA GLU A 100 -2.95 -0.24 -4.12
C GLU A 100 -2.83 -1.36 -3.08
N HIS A 101 -2.65 -1.01 -1.80
CA HIS A 101 -2.58 -1.97 -0.71
C HIS A 101 -3.90 -2.74 -0.57
N ARG A 102 -5.05 -2.04 -0.61
CA ARG A 102 -6.38 -2.66 -0.62
C ARG A 102 -6.56 -3.61 -1.79
N ARG A 103 -6.12 -3.22 -3.00
CA ARG A 103 -6.19 -4.07 -4.21
C ARG A 103 -5.34 -5.33 -4.05
N ARG A 104 -4.11 -5.21 -3.54
CA ARG A 104 -3.24 -6.37 -3.25
C ARG A 104 -3.88 -7.29 -2.21
N ASN A 105 -4.38 -6.75 -1.12
CA ASN A 105 -4.99 -7.54 -0.04
C ASN A 105 -6.23 -8.29 -0.52
N GLN A 106 -7.06 -7.68 -1.38
CA GLN A 106 -8.22 -8.36 -1.98
C GLN A 106 -7.80 -9.53 -2.85
N LEU A 107 -6.73 -9.38 -3.63
CA LEU A 107 -6.23 -10.47 -4.49
C LEU A 107 -5.66 -11.62 -3.65
N ILE A 108 -4.91 -11.30 -2.60
CA ILE A 108 -4.36 -12.29 -1.66
C ILE A 108 -5.50 -13.05 -0.97
N LYS A 109 -6.52 -12.33 -0.48
CA LYS A 109 -7.68 -12.94 0.18
C LYS A 109 -8.40 -13.91 -0.77
N LYS A 110 -8.68 -13.50 -2.01
CA LYS A 110 -9.30 -14.38 -3.02
C LYS A 110 -8.46 -15.62 -3.31
N LYS A 111 -7.14 -15.47 -3.50
CA LYS A 111 -6.25 -16.61 -3.73
C LYS A 111 -6.23 -17.58 -2.54
N LYS A 112 -6.27 -17.07 -1.30
CA LYS A 112 -6.30 -17.89 -0.10
C LYS A 112 -7.62 -18.67 0.01
N GLU A 113 -8.75 -18.01 -0.23
CA GLU A 113 -10.08 -18.65 -0.23
C GLU A 113 -10.19 -19.72 -1.32
N GLU A 114 -9.67 -19.47 -2.52
CA GLU A 114 -9.65 -20.45 -3.61
C GLU A 114 -8.78 -21.68 -3.26
N LEU A 115 -7.61 -21.44 -2.66
CA LEU A 115 -6.74 -22.52 -2.20
C LEU A 115 -7.42 -23.33 -1.09
N GLU A 116 -8.06 -22.68 -0.14
CA GLU A 116 -8.80 -23.32 0.96
C GLU A 116 -10.02 -24.11 0.45
N ALA A 117 -10.75 -23.57 -0.52
CA ALA A 117 -11.83 -24.30 -1.18
C ALA A 117 -11.32 -25.56 -1.89
N LYS A 118 -10.19 -25.46 -2.61
CA LYS A 118 -9.54 -26.62 -3.25
C LYS A 118 -9.06 -27.65 -2.23
N ARG A 119 -8.54 -27.17 -1.10
CA ARG A 119 -8.12 -27.98 0.06
C ARG A 119 -9.29 -28.78 0.63
N LEU A 120 -10.40 -28.11 0.89
CA LEU A 120 -11.62 -28.74 1.39
C LEU A 120 -12.27 -29.69 0.37
N GLN A 121 -12.13 -29.38 -0.93
CA GLN A 121 -12.61 -30.26 -2.01
C GLN A 121 -11.74 -31.50 -2.21
N CYS A 122 -10.52 -31.55 -1.68
CA CYS A 122 -9.62 -32.69 -1.89
C CYS A 122 -10.03 -33.86 -0.99
N PRO A 123 -10.62 -34.96 -1.53
CA PRO A 123 -11.07 -36.09 -0.72
C PRO A 123 -9.92 -36.76 0.03
N PHE A 124 -8.73 -36.74 -0.57
CA PHE A 124 -7.50 -37.28 -0.01
C PHE A 124 -7.06 -36.56 1.27
N GLU A 125 -7.21 -35.24 1.35
CA GLU A 125 -6.81 -34.46 2.53
C GLU A 125 -7.74 -34.72 3.72
N GLN A 126 -9.03 -34.93 3.45
CA GLN A 126 -10.00 -35.39 4.45
C GLN A 126 -9.66 -36.80 4.97
N GLU A 127 -9.23 -37.70 4.07
CA GLU A 127 -8.85 -39.05 4.43
C GLU A 127 -7.56 -39.10 5.25
N LEU A 128 -6.58 -38.25 4.93
CA LEU A 128 -5.36 -38.07 5.71
C LEU A 128 -5.67 -37.63 7.14
N LEU A 129 -6.58 -36.65 7.30
CA LEU A 129 -7.03 -36.19 8.62
C LEU A 129 -7.72 -37.31 9.40
N ARG A 130 -8.61 -38.08 8.76
CA ARG A 130 -9.26 -39.24 9.38
C ARG A 130 -8.24 -40.31 9.81
N ARG A 131 -7.15 -40.48 9.06
CA ARG A 131 -6.08 -41.44 9.39
C ARG A 131 -5.25 -40.95 10.58
N GLN A 132 -4.91 -39.67 10.62
CA GLN A 132 -4.23 -39.03 11.75
C GLN A 132 -5.07 -39.12 13.03
N GLN A 133 -6.37 -38.86 12.97
CA GLN A 133 -7.27 -38.98 14.13
C GLN A 133 -7.33 -40.40 14.68
N ARG A 134 -7.28 -41.43 13.81
CA ARG A 134 -7.21 -42.83 14.23
C ARG A 134 -5.90 -43.14 14.94
N LEU A 135 -4.78 -42.69 14.39
CA LEU A 135 -3.46 -42.87 15.03
C LEU A 135 -3.38 -42.18 16.39
N ASN A 136 -3.84 -40.94 16.51
CA ASN A 136 -3.86 -40.22 17.78
C ASN A 136 -4.73 -40.89 18.86
N GLN A 137 -5.79 -41.61 18.47
CA GLN A 137 -6.60 -42.38 19.42
C GLN A 137 -5.87 -43.62 19.93
N LEU A 138 -5.08 -44.26 19.06
CA LEU A 138 -4.25 -45.42 19.39
C LEU A 138 -2.98 -45.02 20.17
N GLU A 139 -2.46 -43.81 19.94
CA GLU A 139 -1.25 -43.28 20.57
C GLU A 139 -1.53 -42.64 21.94
N LYS A 140 -2.80 -42.50 22.35
CA LYS A 140 -3.10 -42.14 23.75
C LYS A 140 -2.54 -43.23 24.66
N PRO A 141 -1.54 -42.93 25.50
CA PRO A 141 -1.04 -43.91 26.44
C PRO A 141 -2.17 -44.34 27.39
N PRO A 142 -2.14 -45.58 27.92
CA PRO A 142 -3.08 -46.04 28.94
C PRO A 142 -2.79 -45.39 30.30
N GLU A 143 -2.66 -44.06 30.37
CA GLU A 143 -2.47 -43.34 31.64
C GLU A 143 -3.68 -43.51 32.57
N LYS A 144 -4.87 -43.76 32.01
CA LYS A 144 -6.09 -43.93 32.81
C LYS A 144 -6.19 -45.27 33.53
N GLU A 145 -5.50 -46.31 33.09
CA GLU A 145 -5.58 -47.64 33.73
C GLU A 145 -4.48 -47.82 34.78
N GLU A 146 -3.29 -47.26 34.54
CA GLU A 146 -2.17 -47.33 35.48
C GLU A 146 -2.43 -46.50 36.75
N ASP A 147 -3.05 -45.33 36.64
CA ASP A 147 -3.39 -44.49 37.81
C ASP A 147 -4.47 -45.13 38.72
N HIS A 148 -5.42 -45.89 38.15
CA HIS A 148 -6.42 -46.61 38.93
C HIS A 148 -5.83 -47.87 39.61
N ALA A 149 -4.88 -48.54 38.95
CA ALA A 149 -4.17 -49.68 39.52
C ALA A 149 -3.18 -49.26 40.63
N LEU A 150 -2.44 -48.15 40.45
CA LEU A 150 -1.47 -47.67 41.45
C LEU A 150 -2.14 -47.15 42.73
N ASN A 151 -3.30 -46.48 42.59
CA ASN A 151 -4.04 -45.94 43.73
C ASN A 151 -4.71 -47.03 44.59
N SER A 152 -5.18 -48.11 43.96
CA SER A 152 -5.76 -49.26 44.70
C SER A 152 -4.70 -50.09 45.43
N LEU A 153 -3.47 -50.18 44.91
CA LEU A 153 -2.35 -50.84 45.60
C LEU A 153 -1.79 -50.01 46.79
N LYS A 154 -1.85 -48.68 46.72
CA LYS A 154 -1.39 -47.80 47.81
C LYS A 154 -2.33 -47.78 49.01
N SER A 155 -3.64 -47.93 48.81
CA SER A 155 -4.62 -47.97 49.91
C SER A 155 -4.63 -49.28 50.70
N GLY A 156 -3.95 -50.33 50.24
CA GLY A 156 -3.90 -51.64 50.91
C GLY A 156 -2.70 -51.87 51.84
N LYS A 157 -1.71 -50.96 51.88
CA LYS A 157 -0.45 -51.15 52.63
C LYS A 157 -0.30 -50.34 53.92
N THR A 158 -1.34 -49.64 54.36
CA THR A 158 -1.30 -48.79 55.56
C THR A 158 -2.05 -49.40 56.76
N HIS A 159 -1.97 -50.71 57.01
CA HIS A 159 -2.43 -51.28 58.28
C HIS A 159 -1.56 -52.48 58.65
N GLY A 160 -0.50 -52.24 59.44
CA GLY A 160 0.29 -53.34 59.98
C GLY A 160 1.66 -52.98 60.55
N GLU A 161 1.78 -51.94 61.38
CA GLU A 161 2.84 -51.90 62.39
C GLU A 161 2.25 -51.40 63.71
N SER A 162 2.10 -52.33 64.66
CA SER A 162 1.77 -52.09 66.06
C SER A 162 2.98 -51.50 66.79
N PRO A 163 2.78 -50.64 67.80
CA PRO A 163 3.75 -50.49 68.87
C PRO A 163 3.30 -51.25 70.12
N LEU A 164 4.28 -51.88 70.77
CA LEU A 164 4.25 -52.44 72.13
C LEU A 164 4.04 -51.36 73.19
#